data_AF-A0A6P1DZ17-F1
#
_entry.id   AF-A0A6P1DZ17-F1
#
_cell.length_a   1.000
_cell.length_b   1.000
_cell.length_c   1.000
_cell.angle_alpha   90.00
_cell.angle_beta   90.00
_cell.angle_gamma   90.00
#
_symmetry.space_group_name_H-M   'P 1'
#
loop_
_entity.id
_entity.type
_entity.pdbx_description
1 polymer ?
#
loop_
_entity_poly.entity_id
_entity_poly.type
_entity_poly.pdbx_seq_one_letter_code
_entity_poly.pdbx_strand_id
1 'polypeptide(L)'
;MGKEEPEGLTETPVIDGAGLTPALKETKGEPSKQTASLPDTERGRQDPSGGTNLDRNRPFPPSKPGSVYLLALLLALLLFSFHVVVILDVVGELFGHEAWLLAHLSRLAGEAALLGCFFVLFAAHFIEAAAWGLFLRWTRLFPSTLEGIYFAATSATTLGYGDVVLPRPWRQLGPLIAIHGVLLFGCSTAFLFVILQHVWAQQL
;
A
#
# COMPACT_ATOMS: atom_id res chain seq x y z
N MET A 1 40.53 34.15 45.02
CA MET A 1 39.75 35.12 45.83
C MET A 1 38.54 35.47 44.98
N GLY A 2 37.29 35.05 45.18
CA GLY A 2 36.53 34.15 46.07
C GLY A 2 35.17 33.91 45.34
N LYS A 3 34.57 32.70 45.36
CA LYS A 3 33.44 32.29 46.24
C LYS A 3 32.25 33.28 46.14
N GLU A 4 30.99 32.95 45.79
CA GLU A 4 30.11 31.80 46.10
C GLU A 4 28.91 31.67 45.12
N GLU A 5 28.30 30.48 45.12
CA GLU A 5 26.96 30.11 44.59
C GLU A 5 26.01 29.92 45.82
N PRO A 6 24.75 29.43 45.69
CA PRO A 6 23.46 30.12 45.54
C PRO A 6 22.53 30.09 46.80
N GLU A 7 21.52 30.97 46.85
CA GLU A 7 20.33 30.88 47.73
C GLU A 7 19.11 31.38 46.93
N GLY A 8 17.87 30.90 47.02
CA GLY A 8 17.22 29.94 47.91
C GLY A 8 15.69 30.18 47.81
N LEU A 9 14.97 29.13 47.41
CA LEU A 9 13.64 28.67 47.88
C LEU A 9 12.38 29.57 47.88
N THR A 10 11.24 28.89 47.62
CA THR A 10 9.88 29.05 48.23
C THR A 10 9.05 30.28 47.79
N GLU A 11 7.76 30.25 47.43
CA GLU A 11 6.64 29.31 47.51
C GLU A 11 5.61 29.61 46.40
N THR A 12 4.80 28.61 46.03
CA THR A 12 3.51 28.78 45.32
C THR A 12 2.43 29.31 46.25
N PRO A 13 1.55 30.24 45.82
CA PRO A 13 0.27 30.45 46.47
C PRO A 13 -0.87 29.76 45.69
N VAL A 14 -1.48 28.78 46.37
CA VAL A 14 -2.84 28.30 46.14
C VAL A 14 -3.82 29.38 46.60
N ILE A 15 -4.77 29.79 45.77
CA ILE A 15 -6.06 30.32 46.24
C ILE A 15 -7.21 29.76 45.39
N ASP A 16 -8.12 29.15 46.15
CA ASP A 16 -9.38 28.47 45.87
C ASP A 16 -10.49 29.42 45.39
N GLY A 17 -11.53 28.87 44.74
CA GLY A 17 -12.66 29.65 44.24
C GLY A 17 -13.75 28.90 43.48
N ALA A 18 -14.35 27.90 44.14
CA ALA A 18 -15.79 27.60 44.13
C ALA A 18 -16.51 27.19 42.81
N GLY A 19 -17.21 26.04 42.84
CA GLY A 19 -18.17 25.75 41.76
C GLY A 19 -18.89 24.41 41.65
N LEU A 20 -19.18 23.70 42.77
CA LEU A 20 -20.29 22.74 42.94
C LEU A 20 -20.52 21.58 41.92
N THR A 21 -20.27 20.36 42.39
CA THR A 21 -21.22 19.22 42.28
C THR A 21 -22.04 19.14 43.58
N PRO A 22 -23.30 18.66 43.61
CA PRO A 22 -23.60 17.22 43.76
C PRO A 22 -25.00 16.87 43.12
N ALA A 23 -25.60 15.69 43.10
CA ALA A 23 -25.49 14.45 43.85
C ALA A 23 -26.20 13.34 43.05
N LEU A 24 -25.71 12.10 43.17
CA LEU A 24 -26.49 10.88 42.96
C LEU A 24 -27.68 10.84 43.92
N LYS A 25 -28.85 10.41 43.42
CA LYS A 25 -29.98 9.99 44.26
C LYS A 25 -30.65 8.76 43.66
N GLU A 26 -30.33 7.60 44.23
CA GLU A 26 -31.17 6.40 44.12
C GLU A 26 -32.36 6.52 45.08
N THR A 27 -33.60 6.25 44.63
CA THR A 27 -34.66 5.57 45.42
C THR A 27 -35.81 5.05 44.54
N LYS A 28 -35.80 3.73 44.34
CA LYS A 28 -36.91 2.73 44.28
C LYS A 28 -38.39 3.19 44.20
N GLY A 29 -39.10 2.68 43.19
CA GLY A 29 -40.57 2.54 43.13
C GLY A 29 -41.01 1.51 42.07
N GLU A 30 -41.75 0.48 42.46
CA GLU A 30 -42.33 -0.62 41.66
C GLU A 30 -43.88 -0.50 41.70
N PRO A 31 -44.71 -1.39 41.09
CA PRO A 31 -44.98 -1.71 39.67
C PRO A 31 -46.40 -1.28 39.22
N SER A 32 -46.69 -1.15 37.92
CA SER A 32 -48.08 -1.28 37.42
C SER A 32 -48.17 -1.76 35.98
N LYS A 33 -49.04 -2.74 35.80
CA LYS A 33 -49.39 -3.47 34.58
C LYS A 33 -50.13 -2.56 33.59
N GLN A 34 -49.81 -2.67 32.30
CA GLN A 34 -50.82 -2.53 31.26
C GLN A 34 -50.54 -3.47 30.09
N THR A 35 -51.24 -4.60 30.14
CA THR A 35 -51.50 -5.51 29.05
C THR A 35 -52.43 -4.81 28.05
N ALA A 36 -52.00 -4.70 26.79
CA ALA A 36 -52.90 -4.51 25.65
C ALA A 36 -52.39 -5.36 24.50
N SER A 37 -53.05 -6.51 24.33
CA SER A 37 -52.89 -7.52 23.30
C SER A 37 -53.69 -7.18 22.03
N LEU A 38 -53.09 -7.28 20.84
CA LEU A 38 -53.75 -7.44 19.52
C LEU A 38 -52.73 -7.96 18.48
N PRO A 39 -53.15 -8.61 17.36
CA PRO A 39 -53.02 -10.06 17.20
C PRO A 39 -51.96 -10.52 16.17
N ASP A 40 -51.62 -11.81 16.26
CA ASP A 40 -50.90 -12.59 15.26
C ASP A 40 -51.61 -12.51 13.90
N THR A 41 -50.86 -12.15 12.85
CA THR A 41 -50.81 -12.79 11.52
C THR A 41 -50.02 -11.88 10.58
N GLU A 42 -48.78 -12.26 10.28
CA GLU A 42 -48.12 -12.08 8.97
C GLU A 42 -46.84 -12.95 9.03
N ARG A 43 -47.04 -14.28 9.02
CA ARG A 43 -46.00 -15.23 8.64
C ARG A 43 -45.81 -15.12 7.12
N GLY A 44 -45.18 -14.03 6.70
CA GLY A 44 -44.83 -13.73 5.32
C GLY A 44 -43.40 -14.18 5.02
N ARG A 45 -43.26 -15.42 4.56
CA ARG A 45 -42.22 -15.90 3.63
C ARG A 45 -40.77 -15.49 3.94
N GLN A 46 -40.06 -16.38 4.64
CA GLN A 46 -38.63 -16.54 4.40
C GLN A 46 -38.45 -16.78 2.89
N ASP A 47 -37.66 -15.95 2.23
CA ASP A 47 -37.15 -16.23 0.90
C ASP A 47 -35.78 -16.92 1.08
N PRO A 48 -35.66 -18.24 0.88
CA PRO A 48 -34.38 -18.93 0.86
C PRO A 48 -33.94 -19.09 -0.59
N SER A 49 -33.82 -18.02 -1.37
CA SER A 49 -33.29 -18.12 -2.72
C SER A 49 -32.56 -16.85 -3.14
N GLY A 50 -31.23 -16.88 -3.05
CA GLY A 50 -30.41 -15.82 -3.62
C GLY A 50 -28.98 -15.73 -3.09
N GLY A 51 -28.63 -16.54 -2.08
CA GLY A 51 -27.23 -16.83 -1.77
C GLY A 51 -26.64 -17.62 -2.94
N THR A 52 -26.19 -16.90 -3.97
CA THR A 52 -25.33 -17.43 -5.00
C THR A 52 -24.15 -18.06 -4.28
N ASN A 53 -24.19 -19.38 -4.19
CA ASN A 53 -23.03 -20.21 -3.89
C ASN A 53 -22.07 -20.07 -5.07
N LEU A 54 -21.55 -18.87 -5.29
CA LEU A 54 -20.48 -18.58 -6.24
C LEU A 54 -19.21 -19.13 -5.60
N ASP A 55 -19.04 -20.44 -5.81
CA ASP A 55 -17.74 -21.03 -6.05
C ASP A 55 -16.75 -20.97 -4.86
N ARG A 56 -17.22 -21.38 -3.68
CA ARG A 56 -16.35 -21.65 -2.51
C ARG A 56 -15.47 -22.91 -2.68
N ASN A 57 -15.62 -23.61 -3.80
CA ASN A 57 -14.95 -24.87 -4.14
C ASN A 57 -14.10 -24.74 -5.41
N ARG A 58 -13.43 -23.60 -5.63
CA ARG A 58 -12.38 -23.55 -6.65
C ARG A 58 -11.23 -24.47 -6.22
N PRO A 59 -10.82 -25.46 -7.03
CA PRO A 59 -9.69 -26.30 -6.70
C PRO A 59 -8.42 -25.44 -6.76
N PHE A 60 -7.85 -25.11 -5.61
CA PHE A 60 -6.47 -24.63 -5.53
C PHE A 60 -5.56 -25.63 -6.26
N PRO A 61 -4.50 -25.17 -6.94
CA PRO A 61 -3.63 -26.07 -7.68
C PRO A 61 -3.04 -27.15 -6.74
N PRO A 62 -2.83 -28.38 -7.22
CA PRO A 62 -2.17 -29.43 -6.45
C PRO A 62 -0.66 -29.21 -6.29
N SER A 63 -0.12 -28.08 -6.79
CA SER A 63 1.30 -27.76 -6.65
C SER A 63 1.65 -27.61 -5.17
N LYS A 64 2.67 -28.35 -4.73
CA LYS A 64 3.18 -28.27 -3.36
C LYS A 64 3.51 -26.81 -3.03
N PRO A 65 3.12 -26.30 -1.85
CA PRO A 65 3.25 -24.88 -1.52
C PRO A 65 4.66 -24.33 -1.72
N GLY A 66 5.69 -25.10 -1.36
CA GLY A 66 7.08 -24.69 -1.54
C GLY A 66 7.47 -24.38 -3.00
N SER A 67 6.94 -25.10 -3.99
CA SER A 67 7.29 -24.88 -5.39
C SER A 67 6.78 -23.54 -5.93
N VAL A 68 5.62 -23.08 -5.46
CA VAL A 68 5.05 -21.79 -5.86
C VAL A 68 5.83 -20.64 -5.25
N TYR A 69 6.27 -20.77 -3.99
CA TYR A 69 7.14 -19.77 -3.37
C TYR A 69 8.49 -19.67 -4.07
N LEU A 70 9.10 -20.80 -4.45
CA LEU A 70 10.34 -20.78 -5.24
C LEU A 70 10.14 -20.09 -6.59
N LEU A 71 9.05 -20.40 -7.29
CA LEU A 71 8.72 -19.76 -8.56
C LEU A 71 8.44 -18.26 -8.40
N ALA A 72 7.75 -17.84 -7.32
CA ALA A 72 7.53 -16.44 -6.99
C ALA A 72 8.85 -15.70 -6.72
N LEU A 73 9.80 -16.33 -6.03
CA LEU A 73 11.13 -15.77 -5.79
C LEU A 73 11.93 -15.65 -7.09
N LEU A 74 11.90 -16.67 -7.96
CA LEU A 74 12.54 -16.60 -9.27
C LEU A 74 11.93 -15.49 -10.13
N LEU A 75 10.60 -15.34 -10.11
CA LEU A 75 9.92 -14.24 -10.80
C LEU A 75 10.34 -12.88 -10.23
N ALA A 76 10.39 -12.73 -8.91
CA ALA A 76 10.85 -11.51 -8.26
C ALA A 76 12.30 -11.16 -8.67
N LEU A 77 13.20 -12.13 -8.69
CA LEU A 77 14.58 -11.91 -9.14
C LEU A 77 14.66 -11.53 -10.63
N LEU A 78 13.85 -12.16 -11.47
CA LEU A 78 13.78 -11.86 -12.89
C LEU A 78 13.27 -10.42 -13.12
N LEU A 79 12.19 -10.03 -12.44
CA LEU A 79 11.62 -8.69 -12.53
C LEU A 79 12.57 -7.63 -11.97
N PHE A 80 13.24 -7.90 -10.85
CA PHE A 80 14.26 -7.01 -10.30
C PHE A 80 15.42 -6.81 -11.29
N SER A 81 15.89 -7.91 -11.90
CA SER A 81 16.94 -7.84 -12.92
C SER A 81 16.50 -7.04 -14.15
N PHE A 82 15.26 -7.28 -14.62
CA PHE A 82 14.65 -6.50 -15.69
C PHE A 82 14.61 -5.00 -15.36
N HIS A 83 14.15 -4.64 -14.16
CA HIS A 83 14.04 -3.24 -13.73
C HIS A 83 15.40 -2.54 -13.65
N VAL A 84 16.41 -3.24 -13.12
CA VAL A 84 17.78 -2.73 -13.08
C VAL A 84 18.32 -2.53 -14.50
N VAL A 85 18.08 -3.47 -15.42
CA VAL A 85 18.47 -3.31 -16.82
C VAL A 85 17.78 -2.10 -17.45
N VAL A 86 16.48 -1.91 -17.22
CA VAL A 86 15.76 -0.70 -17.71
C VAL A 86 16.42 0.58 -17.19
N ILE A 87 16.76 0.65 -15.90
CA ILE A 87 17.47 1.82 -15.34
C ILE A 87 18.84 2.00 -16.01
N LEU A 88 19.62 0.93 -16.15
CA LEU A 88 20.96 0.98 -16.76
C LEU A 88 20.92 1.36 -18.23
N ASP A 89 19.93 0.89 -18.99
CA ASP A 89 19.72 1.22 -20.40
C ASP A 89 19.36 2.70 -20.55
N VAL A 90 18.43 3.21 -19.72
CA VAL A 90 18.10 4.65 -19.72
C VAL A 90 19.31 5.50 -19.35
N VAL A 91 20.09 5.09 -18.35
CA VAL A 91 21.35 5.74 -17.98
C VAL A 91 22.31 5.74 -19.17
N GLY A 92 22.55 4.58 -19.78
CA GLY A 92 23.46 4.40 -20.90
C GLY A 92 23.06 5.23 -22.12
N GLU A 93 21.77 5.28 -22.44
CA GLU A 93 21.24 6.12 -23.51
C GLU A 93 21.40 7.61 -23.22
N LEU A 94 21.16 8.03 -21.97
CA LEU A 94 21.27 9.44 -21.57
C LEU A 94 22.73 9.94 -21.59
N PHE A 95 23.66 9.15 -21.04
CA PHE A 95 25.09 9.50 -21.03
C PHE A 95 25.76 9.28 -22.39
N GLY A 96 25.37 8.24 -23.13
CA GLY A 96 25.90 7.95 -24.47
C GLY A 96 25.53 9.01 -25.50
N HIS A 97 24.42 9.70 -25.31
CA HIS A 97 24.00 10.84 -26.13
C HIS A 97 24.48 12.20 -25.60
N GLU A 98 25.37 12.28 -24.60
CA GLU A 98 25.86 13.57 -24.07
C GLU A 98 26.40 14.50 -25.18
N ALA A 99 27.08 13.98 -26.20
CA ALA A 99 27.55 14.81 -27.32
C ALA A 99 26.40 15.44 -28.16
N TRP A 100 25.22 14.83 -28.18
CA TRP A 100 24.01 15.33 -28.86
C TRP A 100 23.11 16.14 -27.92
N LEU A 101 22.99 15.74 -26.65
CA LEU A 101 22.27 16.47 -25.59
C LEU A 101 22.95 17.81 -25.26
N LEU A 102 24.28 17.84 -25.18
CA LEU A 102 25.07 19.07 -24.99
C LEU A 102 24.95 20.01 -26.21
N ALA A 103 24.72 19.49 -27.41
CA ALA A 103 24.53 20.30 -28.62
C ALA A 103 23.12 20.93 -28.72
N HIS A 104 22.13 20.43 -27.98
CA HIS A 104 20.75 20.92 -27.97
C HIS A 104 20.31 21.45 -26.58
N LEU A 105 21.27 21.94 -25.78
CA LEU A 105 21.17 22.55 -24.43
C LEU A 105 20.21 23.76 -24.36
N SER A 106 18.96 23.53 -24.68
CA SER A 106 17.84 24.35 -24.26
C SER A 106 17.23 23.60 -23.08
N ARG A 107 16.96 24.31 -21.98
CA ARG A 107 16.26 23.84 -20.77
C ARG A 107 15.16 22.79 -21.00
N LEU A 108 14.47 22.87 -22.13
CA LEU A 108 13.43 21.93 -22.58
C LEU A 108 13.92 20.49 -22.75
N ALA A 109 15.18 20.27 -23.14
CA ALA A 109 15.76 18.94 -23.31
C ALA A 109 15.89 18.19 -21.97
N GLY A 110 16.28 18.88 -20.90
CA GLY A 110 16.35 18.30 -19.56
C GLY A 110 14.97 17.99 -18.98
N GLU A 111 14.01 18.91 -19.15
CA GLU A 111 12.62 18.69 -18.75
C GLU A 111 11.98 17.51 -19.51
N ALA A 112 12.23 17.41 -20.83
CA ALA A 112 11.77 16.30 -21.66
C ALA A 112 12.42 14.97 -21.28
N ALA A 113 13.72 14.95 -20.95
CA ALA A 113 14.42 13.76 -20.50
C ALA A 113 13.87 13.22 -19.18
N LEU A 114 13.61 14.10 -18.20
CA LEU A 114 13.00 13.71 -16.92
C LEU A 114 11.60 13.13 -17.13
N LEU A 115 10.78 13.76 -17.97
CA LEU A 115 9.45 13.27 -18.32
C LEU A 115 9.51 11.91 -19.03
N GLY A 116 10.45 11.74 -19.95
CA GLY A 116 10.72 10.46 -20.63
C GLY A 116 11.10 9.35 -19.64
N CYS A 117 12.02 9.63 -18.72
CA CYS A 117 12.41 8.72 -17.65
C CYS A 117 11.20 8.30 -16.80
N PHE A 118 10.34 9.25 -16.42
CA PHE A 118 9.12 8.95 -15.68
C PHE A 118 8.21 7.98 -16.43
N PHE A 119 7.96 8.20 -17.72
CA PHE A 119 7.09 7.31 -18.51
C PHE A 119 7.68 5.91 -18.68
N VAL A 120 8.99 5.79 -18.91
CA VAL A 120 9.67 4.49 -19.02
C VAL A 120 9.55 3.72 -17.71
N LEU A 121 9.82 4.36 -16.56
CA LEU A 121 9.70 3.71 -15.26
C LEU A 121 8.25 3.37 -14.92
N PHE A 122 7.30 4.26 -15.24
CA PHE A 122 5.88 3.98 -15.05
C PHE A 122 5.46 2.73 -15.84
N ALA A 123 5.88 2.62 -17.10
CA ALA A 123 5.64 1.44 -17.92
C ALA A 123 6.30 0.18 -17.34
N ALA A 124 7.53 0.28 -16.82
CA ALA A 124 8.23 -0.83 -16.18
C ALA A 124 7.45 -1.37 -14.95
N HIS A 125 7.02 -0.50 -14.03
CA HIS A 125 6.20 -0.91 -12.89
C HIS A 125 4.85 -1.51 -13.31
N PHE A 126 4.26 -0.99 -14.38
CA PHE A 126 3.03 -1.55 -14.93
C PHE A 126 3.26 -2.98 -15.48
N ILE A 127 4.36 -3.21 -16.18
CA ILE A 127 4.76 -4.54 -16.68
C ILE A 127 5.02 -5.51 -15.52
N GLU A 128 5.65 -5.05 -14.44
CA GLU A 128 5.89 -5.86 -13.24
C GLU A 128 4.59 -6.26 -12.55
N ALA A 129 3.67 -5.31 -12.38
CA ALA A 129 2.34 -5.60 -11.84
C ALA A 129 1.57 -6.57 -12.76
N ALA A 130 1.69 -6.41 -14.09
CA ALA A 130 1.13 -7.32 -15.08
C ALA A 130 1.71 -8.74 -14.96
N ALA A 131 3.03 -8.86 -14.80
CA ALA A 131 3.73 -10.13 -14.64
C ALA A 131 3.31 -10.85 -13.36
N TRP A 132 3.21 -10.13 -12.23
CA TRP A 132 2.67 -10.66 -10.98
C TRP A 132 1.22 -11.11 -11.13
N GLY A 133 0.37 -10.30 -11.76
CA GLY A 133 -1.03 -10.67 -12.01
C GLY A 133 -1.17 -11.91 -12.90
N LEU A 134 -0.34 -12.03 -13.94
CA LEU A 134 -0.28 -13.21 -14.80
C LEU A 134 0.20 -14.44 -14.04
N PHE A 135 1.22 -14.30 -13.20
CA PHE A 135 1.70 -15.38 -12.32
C PHE A 135 0.59 -15.88 -11.41
N LEU A 136 -0.12 -14.98 -10.72
CA LEU A 136 -1.21 -15.35 -9.82
C LEU A 136 -2.38 -16.02 -10.56
N ARG A 137 -2.66 -15.60 -11.81
CA ARG A 137 -3.65 -16.25 -12.67
C ARG A 137 -3.20 -17.65 -13.11
N TRP A 138 -1.92 -17.79 -13.46
CA TRP A 138 -1.34 -19.05 -13.92
C TRP A 138 -1.29 -20.10 -12.80
N THR A 139 -0.95 -19.69 -11.58
CA THR A 139 -1.02 -20.53 -10.38
C THR A 139 -2.47 -20.73 -9.89
N ARG A 140 -3.48 -20.25 -10.62
CA ARG A 140 -4.91 -20.36 -10.27
C ARG A 140 -5.25 -19.80 -8.88
N LEU A 141 -4.48 -18.81 -8.41
CA LEU A 141 -4.76 -18.09 -7.16
C LEU A 141 -5.85 -17.03 -7.38
N PHE A 142 -5.89 -16.44 -8.57
CA PHE A 142 -7.00 -15.59 -9.01
C PHE A 142 -7.65 -16.13 -10.29
N PRO A 143 -8.97 -15.91 -10.47
CA PRO A 143 -9.71 -16.36 -11.63
C PRO A 143 -9.50 -15.49 -12.88
N SER A 144 -9.12 -14.22 -12.69
CA SER A 144 -8.87 -13.27 -13.76
C SER A 144 -7.47 -12.66 -13.64
N THR A 145 -6.85 -12.34 -14.77
CA THR A 145 -5.56 -11.62 -14.77
C THR A 145 -5.72 -10.23 -14.18
N LEU A 146 -6.83 -9.53 -14.48
CA LEU A 146 -7.06 -8.17 -14.02
C LEU A 146 -7.15 -8.07 -12.49
N GLU A 147 -7.83 -9.02 -11.83
CA GLU A 147 -7.88 -9.09 -10.37
C GLU A 147 -6.51 -9.40 -9.77
N GLY A 148 -5.72 -10.25 -10.42
CA GLY A 148 -4.32 -10.51 -10.04
C GLY A 148 -3.43 -9.26 -10.17
N ILE A 149 -3.59 -8.50 -11.26
CA ILE A 149 -2.87 -7.24 -11.47
C ILE A 149 -3.28 -6.22 -10.41
N TYR A 150 -4.57 -6.11 -10.12
CA TYR A 150 -5.09 -5.24 -9.07
C TYR A 150 -4.48 -5.57 -7.71
N PHE A 151 -4.52 -6.85 -7.31
CA PHE A 151 -3.89 -7.32 -6.08
C PHE A 151 -2.39 -7.03 -6.05
N ALA A 152 -1.68 -7.29 -7.16
CA ALA A 152 -0.24 -7.07 -7.25
C ALA A 152 0.12 -5.58 -7.14
N ALA A 153 -0.57 -4.71 -7.90
CA ALA A 153 -0.33 -3.28 -7.91
C ALA A 153 -0.64 -2.64 -6.55
N THR A 154 -1.78 -2.98 -5.94
CA THR A 154 -2.15 -2.47 -4.61
C THR A 154 -1.20 -2.96 -3.52
N SER A 155 -0.69 -4.19 -3.62
CA SER A 155 0.31 -4.72 -2.70
C SER A 155 1.68 -4.05 -2.90
N ALA A 156 2.16 -3.97 -4.15
CA ALA A 156 3.46 -3.40 -4.51
C ALA A 156 3.59 -1.91 -4.13
N THR A 157 2.49 -1.17 -4.22
CA THR A 157 2.40 0.25 -3.82
C THR A 157 2.11 0.43 -2.32
N THR A 158 1.98 -0.66 -1.55
CA THR A 158 1.60 -0.67 -0.13
C THR A 158 0.20 -0.11 0.17
N LEU A 159 -0.61 0.15 -0.86
CA LEU A 159 -1.96 0.68 -0.74
C LEU A 159 -2.89 -0.30 -0.01
N GLY A 160 -2.83 -1.58 -0.37
CA GLY A 160 -3.35 -2.69 0.43
C GLY A 160 -4.79 -2.55 0.90
N TYR A 161 -5.74 -2.17 0.01
CA TYR A 161 -7.16 -1.98 0.36
C TYR A 161 -7.79 -3.16 1.13
N GLY A 162 -7.29 -4.38 0.94
CA GLY A 162 -7.69 -5.56 1.70
C GLY A 162 -9.02 -6.17 1.28
N ASP A 163 -9.62 -5.66 0.21
CA ASP A 163 -10.79 -6.17 -0.48
C ASP A 163 -10.49 -7.47 -1.25
N VAL A 164 -9.29 -7.56 -1.83
CA VAL A 164 -8.78 -8.76 -2.49
C VAL A 164 -7.59 -9.30 -1.70
N VAL A 165 -7.68 -10.54 -1.22
CA VAL A 165 -6.62 -11.18 -0.42
C VAL A 165 -6.40 -12.63 -0.80
N LEU A 166 -5.15 -13.08 -0.70
CA LEU A 166 -4.79 -14.47 -0.93
C LEU A 166 -5.20 -15.36 0.26
N PRO A 167 -5.83 -16.52 0.01
CA PRO A 167 -6.22 -17.46 1.05
C PRO A 167 -5.00 -18.17 1.66
N ARG A 168 -5.15 -18.77 2.84
CA ARG A 168 -4.11 -19.65 3.41
C ARG A 168 -3.97 -20.91 2.53
N PRO A 169 -2.74 -21.44 2.31
CA PRO A 169 -1.46 -21.03 2.90
C PRO A 169 -0.71 -19.93 2.14
N TRP A 170 -1.28 -19.38 1.06
CA TRP A 170 -0.61 -18.49 0.10
C TRP A 170 -0.52 -17.02 0.51
N ARG A 171 -1.13 -16.67 1.64
CA ARG A 171 -1.22 -15.30 2.15
C ARG A 171 0.13 -14.57 2.26
N GLN A 172 1.23 -15.30 2.42
CA GLN A 172 2.58 -14.72 2.52
C GLN A 172 3.13 -14.17 1.19
N LEU A 173 2.52 -14.52 0.05
CA LEU A 173 2.89 -13.93 -1.24
C LEU A 173 2.53 -12.43 -1.30
N GLY A 174 1.48 -11.99 -0.62
CA GLY A 174 1.11 -10.57 -0.57
C GLY A 174 2.24 -9.68 -0.02
N PRO A 175 2.73 -9.94 1.21
CA PRO A 175 3.89 -9.25 1.76
C PRO A 175 5.15 -9.35 0.89
N LEU A 176 5.39 -10.49 0.24
CA LEU A 176 6.52 -10.66 -0.68
C LEU A 176 6.43 -9.71 -1.88
N ILE A 177 5.25 -9.62 -2.50
CA ILE A 177 4.97 -8.69 -3.60
C ILE A 177 5.13 -7.24 -3.13
N ALA A 178 4.68 -6.92 -1.91
CA ALA A 178 4.83 -5.60 -1.32
C ALA A 178 6.30 -5.20 -1.12
N ILE A 179 7.12 -6.07 -0.51
CA ILE A 179 8.55 -5.82 -0.30
C ILE A 179 9.26 -5.62 -1.65
N HIS A 180 8.97 -6.50 -2.62
CA HIS A 180 9.53 -6.38 -3.96
C HIS A 180 9.15 -5.06 -4.62
N GLY A 181 7.87 -4.68 -4.60
CA GLY A 181 7.39 -3.41 -5.15
C GLY A 181 8.08 -2.20 -4.51
N VAL A 182 8.15 -2.13 -3.18
CA VAL A 182 8.79 -1.02 -2.47
C VAL A 182 10.27 -0.87 -2.84
N LEU A 183 11.00 -1.98 -3.01
CA LEU A 183 12.40 -1.94 -3.45
C LEU A 183 12.52 -1.32 -4.85
N LEU A 184 11.65 -1.68 -5.80
CA LEU A 184 11.67 -1.16 -7.17
C LEU A 184 11.26 0.31 -7.25
N PHE A 185 10.20 0.70 -6.52
CA PHE A 185 9.83 2.11 -6.39
C PHE A 185 10.95 2.94 -5.75
N GLY A 186 11.65 2.38 -4.75
CA GLY A 186 12.80 2.99 -4.11
C GLY A 186 13.95 3.26 -5.10
N CYS A 187 14.35 2.25 -5.87
CA CYS A 187 15.37 2.40 -6.92
C CYS A 187 14.97 3.44 -7.98
N SER A 188 13.71 3.42 -8.41
CA SER A 188 13.19 4.35 -9.42
C SER A 188 13.18 5.80 -8.94
N THR A 189 12.76 6.01 -7.69
CA THR A 189 12.73 7.34 -7.08
C THR A 189 14.15 7.89 -6.91
N ALA A 190 15.09 7.05 -6.45
CA ALA A 190 16.50 7.41 -6.34
C ALA A 190 17.09 7.79 -7.71
N PHE A 191 16.80 7.01 -8.75
CA PHE A 191 17.23 7.30 -10.11
C PHE A 191 16.63 8.62 -10.64
N LEU A 192 15.32 8.82 -10.54
CA LEU A 192 14.66 10.07 -10.96
C LEU A 192 15.21 11.29 -10.21
N PHE A 193 15.54 11.13 -8.93
CA PHE A 193 16.16 12.19 -8.15
C PHE A 193 17.55 12.58 -8.69
N VAL A 194 18.38 11.61 -9.08
CA VAL A 194 19.68 11.88 -9.73
C VAL A 194 19.48 12.67 -11.02
N ILE A 195 18.53 12.28 -11.87
CA ILE A 195 18.24 13.01 -13.12
C ILE A 195 17.74 14.43 -12.83
N LEU A 196 16.83 14.58 -11.87
CA LEU A 196 16.32 15.88 -11.45
C LEU A 196 17.44 16.83 -10.98
N GLN A 197 18.39 16.31 -10.19
CA GLN A 197 19.57 17.09 -9.75
C GLN A 197 20.42 17.56 -10.92
N HIS A 198 20.65 16.71 -11.93
CA HIS A 198 21.39 17.11 -13.13
C HIS A 198 20.65 18.20 -13.92
N VAL A 199 19.33 18.07 -14.09
CA VAL A 199 18.51 19.06 -14.80
C VAL A 199 18.51 20.41 -14.07
N TRP A 200 18.42 20.41 -12.74
CA TRP A 200 18.47 21.64 -11.94
C TRP A 200 19.84 22.31 -11.96
N ALA A 201 20.94 21.55 -11.91
CA ALA A 201 22.28 22.11 -11.94
C ALA A 201 22.58 22.87 -13.24
N GLN A 202 21.95 22.50 -14.36
CA GLN A 202 22.05 23.20 -15.64
C GLN A 202 21.29 24.54 -15.69
N GLN A 203 20.45 24.83 -14.68
CA GLN A 203 19.62 26.05 -14.62
C GLN A 203 20.20 27.16 -13.74
N LEU A 204 21.27 26.88 -12.99
CA LEU A 204 22.00 27.83 -12.14
C LEU A 204 23.20 28.41 -12.90
#